data_AF-G4YTM2-F1
#
_entry.id   AF-G4YTM2-F1
#
_cell.length_a   1.000
_cell.length_b   1.000
_cell.length_c   1.000
_cell.angle_alpha   90.00
_cell.angle_beta   90.00
_cell.angle_gamma   90.00
#
_symmetry.space_group_name_H-M   'P 1'
#
loop_
_entity.id
_entity.type
_entity.pdbx_description
1 polymer ?
#
loop_
_entity_poly.entity_id
_entity_poly.type
_entity_poly.pdbx_seq_one_letter_code
_entity_poly.pdbx_strand_id
1 'polypeptide(L)'
;MWRKVGVLALLAMALAFVHAQEQDEFDVVETQERAAPTPVHALPPRDFATLAKQFIPFQNPDYFAIEAASWSFGILFLVLYFVGKAQNRRIADKWLEEAEPVLRTQFSYTGSSVQNGMGLIEESRSNFKYFCTGRRFLTRFVADLELKSHHDLISRIYRIIVPTSDYLTIDVGLHGEDVDPFILGISKKLGFTALTKLFPELLEHAKQVPVKEVPESMWVATDCTEIPKTALTHSLQASINELEDFLEYIVITDMNRQLIVGMPKTQKHVLRIRFKLSVGSKKLDVPKALQLVFALVDGAGATIKLSPNAKHSATKRRLKIKQAAEALASAKEDEIARRQAELNEKKHKEYSSLSYEEQQKIDAKNEKRATRKRFNRKASRDGARRK
;
A
#
# COMPACT_ATOMS: atom_id res chain seq x y z
N MET A 1 32.98 -15.13 -16.92
CA MET A 1 32.63 -16.09 -15.85
C MET A 1 32.21 -15.39 -14.53
N TRP A 2 32.82 -14.26 -14.15
CA TRP A 2 32.60 -13.60 -12.85
C TRP A 2 31.26 -12.86 -12.68
N ARG A 3 30.64 -12.39 -13.78
CA ARG A 3 29.30 -11.78 -13.75
C ARG A 3 28.17 -12.76 -13.36
N LYS A 4 28.32 -14.06 -13.65
CA LYS A 4 27.31 -15.07 -13.29
C LYS A 4 27.43 -15.49 -11.81
N VAL A 5 28.63 -15.49 -11.26
CA VAL A 5 28.90 -15.84 -9.85
C VAL A 5 28.36 -14.76 -8.90
N GLY A 6 28.50 -13.47 -9.24
CA GLY A 6 27.95 -12.38 -8.43
C GLY A 6 26.42 -12.36 -8.37
N VAL A 7 25.75 -12.72 -9.47
CA VAL A 7 24.28 -12.79 -9.51
C VAL A 7 23.76 -14.00 -8.72
N LEU A 8 24.44 -15.16 -8.79
CA LEU A 8 24.10 -16.34 -8.00
C LEU A 8 24.31 -16.13 -6.49
N ALA A 9 25.36 -15.41 -6.08
CA ALA A 9 25.59 -15.07 -4.68
C ALA A 9 24.53 -14.11 -4.12
N LEU A 10 24.08 -13.13 -4.92
CA LEU A 10 22.98 -12.23 -4.54
C LEU A 10 21.63 -12.96 -4.46
N LEU A 11 21.38 -13.92 -5.34
CA LEU A 11 20.17 -14.73 -5.33
C LEU A 11 20.15 -15.70 -4.15
N ALA A 12 21.31 -16.26 -3.78
CA ALA A 12 21.47 -17.09 -2.59
C ALA A 12 21.27 -16.29 -1.29
N MET A 13 21.78 -15.05 -1.22
CA MET A 13 21.52 -14.17 -0.07
C MET A 13 20.06 -13.74 0.01
N ALA A 14 19.40 -13.48 -1.13
CA ALA A 14 17.97 -13.16 -1.15
C ALA A 14 17.10 -14.34 -0.71
N LEU A 15 17.44 -15.57 -1.11
CA LEU A 15 16.74 -16.78 -0.69
C LEU A 15 16.97 -17.09 0.80
N ALA A 16 18.18 -16.89 1.31
CA ALA A 16 18.50 -17.04 2.73
C ALA A 16 17.74 -16.01 3.60
N PHE A 17 17.55 -14.78 3.07
CA PHE A 17 16.77 -13.74 3.74
C PHE A 17 15.27 -14.07 3.77
N VAL A 18 14.72 -14.63 2.69
CA VAL A 18 13.32 -15.09 2.66
C VAL A 18 13.08 -16.26 3.61
N HIS A 19 14.02 -17.22 3.68
CA HIS A 19 13.94 -18.35 4.63
C HIS A 19 14.06 -17.90 6.09
N ALA A 20 14.93 -16.93 6.39
CA ALA A 20 15.06 -16.38 7.73
C ALA A 20 13.79 -15.62 8.17
N GLN A 21 13.09 -14.98 7.23
CA GLN A 21 11.83 -14.28 7.53
C GLN A 21 10.65 -15.23 7.75
N GLU A 22 10.65 -16.42 7.14
CA GLU A 22 9.61 -17.44 7.35
C GLU A 22 9.77 -18.19 8.70
N GLN A 23 10.98 -18.29 9.25
CA GLN A 23 11.21 -18.97 10.53
C GLN A 23 10.79 -18.16 11.77
N ASP A 24 10.71 -16.82 11.68
CA ASP A 24 10.33 -15.96 12.80
C ASP A 24 8.80 -15.84 13.01
N GLU A 25 7.96 -16.36 12.10
CA GLU A 25 6.49 -16.23 12.18
C GLU A 25 5.76 -17.47 12.74
N PHE A 26 6.48 -18.56 13.05
CA PHE A 26 5.87 -19.83 13.50
C PHE A 26 6.59 -20.52 14.67
N ASP A 27 6.85 -19.79 15.77
CA ASP A 27 7.08 -20.45 17.07
C ASP A 27 5.81 -20.38 17.93
N VAL A 28 5.01 -21.43 17.78
CA VAL A 28 3.87 -21.74 18.64
C VAL A 28 4.39 -22.13 20.01
N VAL A 29 3.99 -21.37 21.03
CA VAL A 29 4.25 -21.61 22.45
C VAL A 29 3.87 -23.05 22.84
N GLU A 30 4.85 -23.95 22.91
CA GLU A 30 4.72 -25.21 23.63
C GLU A 30 4.86 -24.97 25.13
N THR A 31 3.85 -25.43 25.86
CA THR A 31 3.80 -25.36 27.32
C THR A 31 4.66 -26.47 27.90
N GLN A 32 5.84 -26.11 28.41
CA GLN A 32 6.76 -27.06 29.02
C GLN A 32 6.23 -27.60 30.36
N GLU A 33 6.27 -28.92 30.48
CA GLU A 33 5.82 -29.74 31.61
C GLU A 33 6.75 -29.58 32.83
N ARG A 34 6.17 -29.67 34.04
CA ARG A 34 6.86 -29.56 35.33
C ARG A 34 7.85 -30.72 35.54
N ALA A 35 9.12 -30.41 35.75
CA ALA A 35 10.11 -31.30 36.36
C ALA A 35 10.53 -30.80 37.76
N ALA A 36 10.88 -31.74 38.63
CA ALA A 36 11.17 -31.60 40.06
C ALA A 36 12.44 -30.76 40.38
N PRO A 37 12.59 -30.20 41.61
CA PRO A 37 13.62 -29.22 41.92
C PRO A 37 14.98 -29.88 42.13
N THR A 38 15.96 -29.50 41.31
CA THR A 38 17.39 -29.80 41.52
C THR A 38 18.06 -28.63 42.26
N PRO A 39 19.15 -28.89 43.02
CA PRO A 39 19.65 -27.98 44.04
C PRO A 39 20.25 -26.72 43.42
N VAL A 40 20.00 -25.61 44.10
CA VAL A 40 20.41 -24.26 43.69
C VAL A 40 21.94 -24.17 43.73
N HIS A 41 22.60 -24.33 42.59
CA HIS A 41 23.94 -23.79 42.42
C HIS A 41 23.82 -22.27 42.37
N ALA A 42 24.28 -21.61 43.43
CA ALA A 42 24.39 -20.16 43.48
C ALA A 42 25.29 -19.70 42.31
N LEU A 43 24.70 -19.04 41.32
CA LEU A 43 25.46 -18.29 40.32
C LEU A 43 26.24 -17.19 41.06
N PRO A 44 27.54 -16.98 40.76
CA PRO A 44 28.27 -15.86 41.32
C PRO A 44 27.57 -14.55 40.92
N PRO A 45 27.67 -13.48 41.74
CA PRO A 45 27.05 -12.20 41.44
C PRO A 45 27.51 -11.76 40.06
N ARG A 46 26.58 -11.59 39.12
CA ARG A 46 26.88 -11.01 37.81
C ARG A 46 27.27 -9.56 38.04
N ASP A 47 28.57 -9.32 38.13
CA ASP A 47 29.13 -7.98 38.25
C ASP A 47 28.72 -7.16 37.03
N PHE A 48 27.74 -6.27 37.21
CA PHE A 48 27.32 -5.32 36.17
C PHE A 48 28.51 -4.47 35.67
N ALA A 49 29.54 -4.30 36.49
CA ALA A 49 30.77 -3.61 36.13
C ALA A 49 31.64 -4.35 35.11
N THR A 50 31.69 -5.69 35.13
CA THR A 50 32.45 -6.47 34.13
C THR A 50 31.70 -6.55 32.81
N LEU A 51 30.36 -6.68 32.85
CA LEU A 51 29.52 -6.53 31.66
C LEU A 51 29.62 -5.13 31.06
N ALA A 52 29.54 -4.07 31.88
CA ALA A 52 29.67 -2.70 31.41
C ALA A 52 31.05 -2.42 30.79
N LYS A 53 32.13 -2.97 31.35
CA LYS A 53 33.47 -2.87 30.76
C LYS A 53 33.54 -3.54 29.39
N GLN A 54 32.86 -4.67 29.18
CA GLN A 54 32.80 -5.35 27.88
C GLN A 54 32.04 -4.54 26.81
N PHE A 55 31.21 -3.57 27.21
CA PHE A 55 30.52 -2.65 26.30
C PHE A 55 31.29 -1.36 25.99
N ILE A 56 32.47 -1.14 26.58
CA ILE A 56 33.31 0.02 26.26
C ILE A 56 34.09 -0.29 24.97
N PRO A 57 33.86 0.46 23.88
CA PRO A 57 34.58 0.23 22.63
C PRO A 57 36.08 0.57 22.76
N PHE A 58 36.91 -0.02 21.90
CA PHE A 58 38.35 0.24 21.75
C PHE A 58 39.26 -0.33 22.86
N GLN A 59 38.86 -1.41 23.53
CA GLN A 59 39.68 -2.01 24.59
C GLN A 59 40.82 -2.91 24.09
N ASN A 60 40.64 -3.57 22.95
CA ASN A 60 41.63 -4.52 22.44
C ASN A 60 42.40 -3.94 21.24
N PRO A 61 43.74 -3.84 21.30
CA PRO A 61 44.54 -3.28 20.21
C PRO A 61 44.48 -4.11 18.92
N ASP A 62 44.31 -5.42 19.03
CA ASP A 62 44.24 -6.33 17.86
C ASP A 62 42.95 -6.18 17.07
N TYR A 63 41.85 -5.81 17.74
CA TYR A 63 40.56 -5.56 17.12
C TYR A 63 40.29 -4.07 16.87
N PHE A 64 41.18 -3.18 17.31
CA PHE A 64 40.99 -1.73 17.23
C PHE A 64 40.64 -1.27 15.80
N ALA A 65 41.31 -1.82 14.78
CA ALA A 65 41.01 -1.48 13.38
C ALA A 65 39.60 -1.91 12.95
N ILE A 66 39.16 -3.11 13.34
CA ILE A 66 37.82 -3.65 13.02
C ILE A 66 36.74 -2.91 13.82
N GLU A 67 37.00 -2.64 15.10
CA GLU A 67 36.12 -1.86 15.97
C GLU A 67 35.98 -0.43 15.44
N ALA A 68 37.08 0.25 15.11
CA ALA A 68 37.06 1.60 14.53
C ALA A 68 36.34 1.63 13.18
N ALA A 69 36.55 0.64 12.31
CA ALA A 69 35.84 0.54 11.04
C ALA A 69 34.33 0.32 11.25
N SER A 70 33.95 -0.54 12.19
CA SER A 70 32.55 -0.84 12.50
C SER A 70 31.82 0.36 13.11
N TRP A 71 32.46 1.08 14.05
CA TRP A 71 31.93 2.32 14.61
C TRP A 71 31.83 3.43 13.57
N SER A 72 32.86 3.59 12.71
CA SER A 72 32.83 4.56 11.62
C SER A 72 31.70 4.27 10.64
N PHE A 73 31.48 2.99 10.30
CA PHE A 73 30.37 2.57 9.45
C PHE A 73 29.00 2.82 10.12
N GLY A 74 28.86 2.51 11.41
CA GLY A 74 27.63 2.78 12.17
C GLY A 74 27.29 4.27 12.25
N ILE A 75 28.29 5.12 12.53
CA ILE A 75 28.12 6.59 12.54
C ILE A 75 27.73 7.09 11.14
N LEU A 76 28.44 6.64 10.09
CA LEU A 76 28.11 7.01 8.72
C LEU A 76 26.68 6.61 8.35
N PHE A 77 26.27 5.40 8.73
CA PHE A 77 24.91 4.91 8.51
C PHE A 77 23.87 5.80 9.20
N LEU A 78 24.09 6.16 10.46
CA LEU A 78 23.19 7.06 11.20
C LEU A 78 23.12 8.45 10.54
N VAL A 79 24.26 9.03 10.16
CA VAL A 79 24.29 10.33 9.46
C VAL A 79 23.51 10.26 8.16
N LEU A 80 23.72 9.23 7.33
CA LEU A 80 23.00 9.04 6.07
C LEU A 80 21.49 8.83 6.29
N TYR A 81 21.10 8.15 7.35
CA TYR A 81 19.70 7.97 7.74
C TYR A 81 19.04 9.32 8.05
N PHE A 82 19.64 10.13 8.95
CA PHE A 82 19.06 11.41 9.35
C PHE A 82 19.06 12.43 8.21
N VAL A 83 20.15 12.51 7.43
CA VAL A 83 20.23 13.38 6.25
C VAL A 83 19.20 12.95 5.19
N GLY A 84 19.08 11.65 4.93
CA GLY A 84 18.10 11.11 3.99
C GLY A 84 16.66 11.36 4.40
N LYS A 85 16.35 11.19 5.69
CA LYS A 85 15.04 11.52 6.26
C LYS A 85 14.73 13.01 6.10
N ALA A 86 15.68 13.88 6.45
CA ALA A 86 15.52 15.32 6.33
C ALA A 86 15.35 15.76 4.86
N GLN A 87 16.05 15.13 3.92
CA GLN A 87 15.92 15.39 2.49
C GLN A 87 14.51 15.05 1.99
N ASN A 88 13.99 13.88 2.35
CA ASN A 88 12.61 13.48 2.00
C ASN A 88 11.59 14.47 2.56
N ARG A 89 11.74 14.83 3.83
CA ARG A 89 10.85 15.80 4.49
C ARG A 89 10.86 17.15 3.77
N ARG A 90 12.04 17.67 3.40
CA ARG A 90 12.18 18.92 2.65
C ARG A 90 11.51 18.88 1.27
N ILE A 91 11.56 17.76 0.56
CA ILE A 91 10.87 17.62 -0.74
C ILE A 91 9.35 17.68 -0.52
N ALA A 92 8.87 16.97 0.49
CA ALA A 92 7.46 16.88 0.81
C ALA A 92 6.89 18.24 1.30
N ASP A 93 7.64 18.97 2.13
CA ASP A 93 7.28 20.31 2.59
C ASP A 93 7.25 21.32 1.42
N LYS A 94 8.22 21.26 0.49
CA LYS A 94 8.21 22.11 -0.73
C LYS A 94 6.99 21.86 -1.62
N TRP A 95 6.63 20.60 -1.80
CA TRP A 95 5.41 20.27 -2.54
C TRP A 95 4.17 20.85 -1.85
N LEU A 96 4.11 20.77 -0.52
CA LEU A 96 2.99 21.34 0.25
C LEU A 96 2.93 22.87 0.09
N GLU A 97 4.06 23.57 0.17
CA GLU A 97 4.15 25.02 -0.03
C GLU A 97 3.58 25.46 -1.40
N GLU A 98 3.83 24.68 -2.45
CA GLU A 98 3.30 24.94 -3.80
C GLU A 98 1.83 24.53 -3.98
N ALA A 99 1.42 23.41 -3.37
CA ALA A 99 0.08 22.84 -3.52
C ALA A 99 -0.97 23.53 -2.64
N GLU A 100 -0.61 23.93 -1.42
CA GLU A 100 -1.53 24.41 -0.39
C GLU A 100 -2.35 25.64 -0.82
N PRO A 101 -1.77 26.68 -1.46
CA PRO A 101 -2.53 27.84 -1.92
C PRO A 101 -3.64 27.44 -2.92
N VAL A 102 -3.33 26.54 -3.85
CA VAL A 102 -4.29 26.04 -4.84
C VAL A 102 -5.37 25.22 -4.14
N LEU A 103 -5.00 24.31 -3.25
CA LEU A 103 -5.93 23.44 -2.55
C LEU A 103 -6.89 24.23 -1.64
N ARG A 104 -6.42 25.28 -0.95
CA ARG A 104 -7.27 26.14 -0.10
C ARG A 104 -8.32 26.91 -0.89
N THR A 105 -8.04 27.28 -2.14
CA THR A 105 -9.04 27.96 -2.97
C THR A 105 -10.15 27.03 -3.46
N GLN A 106 -9.85 25.73 -3.58
CA GLN A 106 -10.74 24.76 -4.22
C GLN A 106 -11.51 23.88 -3.21
N PHE A 107 -11.00 23.74 -1.98
CA PHE A 107 -11.54 22.84 -0.97
C PHE A 107 -11.93 23.59 0.29
N SER A 108 -13.09 23.25 0.86
CA SER A 108 -13.55 23.81 2.13
C SER A 108 -12.76 23.27 3.32
N TYR A 109 -12.35 21.99 3.26
CA TYR A 109 -11.58 21.33 4.30
C TYR A 109 -10.26 20.83 3.73
N THR A 110 -9.18 21.50 4.13
CA THR A 110 -7.82 21.06 3.88
C THR A 110 -7.18 20.61 5.18
N GLY A 111 -6.11 19.81 5.12
CA GLY A 111 -5.38 19.35 6.32
C GLY A 111 -5.00 20.49 7.29
N SER A 112 -4.80 21.70 6.77
CA SER A 112 -4.43 22.90 7.52
C SER A 112 -5.59 23.81 7.95
N SER A 113 -6.84 23.46 7.60
CA SER A 113 -8.06 24.20 8.00
C SER A 113 -8.61 23.82 9.38
N VAL A 114 -8.17 22.67 9.92
CA VAL A 114 -8.58 22.19 11.25
C VAL A 114 -7.72 22.85 12.33
N GLN A 115 -8.30 23.24 13.48
CA GLN A 115 -7.61 23.95 14.57
C GLN A 115 -6.37 23.21 15.11
N ASN A 116 -6.30 21.89 14.94
CA ASN A 116 -5.11 21.05 15.12
C ASN A 116 -4.70 20.47 13.77
N GLY A 117 -4.30 21.34 12.83
CA GLY A 117 -4.14 21.00 11.42
C GLY A 117 -3.32 19.73 11.23
N MET A 118 -3.97 18.64 10.80
CA MET A 118 -3.27 17.49 10.24
C MET A 118 -2.72 17.95 8.90
N GLY A 119 -1.55 18.59 8.92
CA GLY A 119 -0.81 18.97 7.73
C GLY A 119 -0.37 17.72 6.95
N LEU A 120 0.78 17.82 6.29
CA LEU A 120 1.35 16.65 5.61
C LEU A 120 1.63 15.50 6.59
N ILE A 121 0.91 14.40 6.42
CA ILE A 121 0.99 13.20 7.27
C ILE A 121 2.14 12.34 6.77
N GLU A 122 3.12 12.07 7.63
CA GLU A 122 4.20 11.13 7.34
C GLU A 122 3.74 9.71 7.67
N GLU A 123 3.31 8.94 6.67
CA GLU A 123 2.98 7.51 6.86
C GLU A 123 4.25 6.66 7.00
N SER A 124 5.30 7.02 6.26
CA SER A 124 6.62 6.40 6.39
C SER A 124 7.71 7.42 6.09
N ARG A 125 8.98 7.05 6.33
CA ARG A 125 10.13 7.94 6.04
C ARG A 125 10.27 8.31 4.55
N SER A 126 9.51 7.65 3.69
CA SER A 126 9.50 7.83 2.23
C SER A 126 8.13 8.15 1.66
N ASN A 127 7.05 8.02 2.44
CA ASN A 127 5.68 8.22 1.97
C ASN A 127 5.00 9.31 2.81
N PHE A 128 4.49 10.34 2.12
CA PHE A 128 3.79 11.45 2.73
C PHE A 128 2.42 11.63 2.09
N LYS A 129 1.39 11.84 2.92
CA LYS A 129 0.02 11.99 2.45
C LYS A 129 -0.63 13.27 2.87
N TYR A 130 -1.46 13.80 2.00
CA TYR A 130 -2.25 14.99 2.23
C TYR A 130 -3.70 14.75 1.85
N PHE A 131 -4.63 15.18 2.72
CA PHE A 131 -6.04 14.92 2.60
C PHE A 131 -6.83 16.21 2.44
N CYS A 132 -7.76 16.25 1.47
CA CYS A 132 -8.71 17.35 1.31
C CYS A 132 -10.14 16.82 1.08
N THR A 133 -11.14 17.59 1.53
CA THR A 133 -12.56 17.32 1.29
C THR A 133 -13.35 18.64 1.11
N GLY A 134 -14.61 18.55 0.70
CA GLY A 134 -15.49 19.73 0.58
C GLY A 134 -15.37 20.47 -0.75
N ARG A 135 -15.17 19.73 -1.85
CA ARG A 135 -15.34 20.20 -3.24
C ARG A 135 -16.44 19.37 -3.91
N ARG A 136 -17.16 19.97 -4.87
CA ARG A 136 -18.22 19.30 -5.65
C ARG A 136 -17.68 18.08 -6.44
N PHE A 137 -18.54 17.10 -6.70
CA PHE A 137 -18.28 15.88 -7.48
C PHE A 137 -17.24 14.91 -6.87
N LEU A 138 -16.67 15.25 -5.73
CA LEU A 138 -15.70 14.42 -5.02
C LEU A 138 -16.10 14.20 -3.57
N THR A 139 -15.83 13.00 -3.07
CA THR A 139 -15.97 12.64 -1.66
C THR A 139 -14.67 12.83 -0.88
N ARG A 140 -13.53 12.41 -1.45
CA ARG A 140 -12.20 12.54 -0.82
C ARG A 140 -11.11 12.79 -1.86
N PHE A 141 -10.18 13.67 -1.51
CA PHE A 141 -8.94 13.90 -2.24
C PHE A 141 -7.77 13.43 -1.37
N VAL A 142 -6.91 12.61 -1.94
CA VAL A 142 -5.68 12.12 -1.30
C VAL A 142 -4.53 12.36 -2.26
N ALA A 143 -3.55 13.15 -1.84
CA ALA A 143 -2.27 13.23 -2.52
C ALA A 143 -1.25 12.37 -1.76
N ASP A 144 -0.64 11.44 -2.47
CA ASP A 144 0.36 10.51 -1.96
C ASP A 144 1.70 10.77 -2.65
N LEU A 145 2.68 11.21 -1.87
CA LEU A 145 4.06 11.41 -2.30
C LEU A 145 4.88 10.18 -1.95
N GLU A 146 5.11 9.34 -2.95
CA GLU A 146 6.04 8.22 -2.90
C GLU A 146 7.43 8.71 -3.27
N LEU A 147 8.19 9.10 -2.27
CA LEU A 147 9.59 9.45 -2.42
C LEU A 147 10.47 8.21 -2.37
N LYS A 148 11.61 8.32 -3.00
CA LYS A 148 12.74 7.43 -2.80
C LYS A 148 13.12 7.35 -1.32
N SER A 149 13.41 6.13 -0.85
CA SER A 149 14.08 5.88 0.45
C SER A 149 15.51 6.42 0.46
N HIS A 150 15.69 7.72 0.67
CA HIS A 150 17.01 8.33 0.81
C HIS A 150 17.66 7.98 2.15
N HIS A 151 16.91 7.52 3.14
CA HIS A 151 17.45 7.15 4.46
C HIS A 151 18.09 5.76 4.47
N ASP A 152 17.87 4.92 3.46
CA ASP A 152 18.38 3.56 3.39
C ASP A 152 19.63 3.47 2.48
N LEU A 153 20.72 2.93 3.04
CA LEU A 153 21.99 2.76 2.36
C LEU A 153 21.90 1.72 1.23
N ILE A 154 21.18 0.63 1.44
CA ILE A 154 21.04 -0.45 0.45
C ILE A 154 20.28 0.08 -0.76
N SER A 155 19.15 0.77 -0.52
CA SER A 155 18.40 1.47 -1.56
C SER A 155 19.26 2.48 -2.33
N ARG A 156 20.18 3.20 -1.68
CA ARG A 156 21.10 4.12 -2.38
C ARG A 156 22.07 3.38 -3.30
N ILE A 157 22.65 2.27 -2.84
CA ILE A 157 23.58 1.46 -3.65
C ILE A 157 22.83 0.85 -4.85
N TYR A 158 21.65 0.29 -4.61
CA TYR A 158 20.81 -0.30 -5.67
C TYR A 158 20.48 0.71 -6.78
N ARG A 159 20.30 1.98 -6.44
CA ARG A 159 20.00 3.05 -7.42
C ARG A 159 21.10 3.35 -8.40
N ILE A 160 22.36 3.03 -8.07
CA ILE A 160 23.46 3.15 -9.02
C ILE A 160 23.22 2.21 -10.22
N ILE A 161 22.53 1.10 -9.98
CA ILE A 161 22.21 0.09 -11.00
C ILE A 161 20.85 0.36 -11.63
N VAL A 162 19.83 0.67 -10.82
CA VAL A 162 18.45 0.86 -11.29
C VAL A 162 17.97 2.28 -10.99
N PRO A 163 17.80 3.13 -12.02
CA PRO A 163 17.30 4.48 -11.81
C PRO A 163 15.86 4.42 -11.31
N THR A 164 15.61 5.06 -10.17
CA THR A 164 14.27 5.22 -9.59
C THR A 164 13.85 6.67 -9.72
N SER A 165 12.53 6.92 -9.75
CA SER A 165 11.94 8.27 -9.76
C SER A 165 11.06 8.45 -8.53
N ASP A 166 10.83 9.71 -8.16
CA ASP A 166 9.88 10.09 -7.10
C ASP A 166 8.51 10.31 -7.76
N TYR A 167 7.43 9.88 -7.10
CA TYR A 167 6.10 9.88 -7.68
C TYR A 167 5.10 10.66 -6.81
N LEU A 168 4.21 11.38 -7.47
CA LEU A 168 3.00 11.99 -6.89
C LEU A 168 1.80 11.24 -7.45
N THR A 169 1.11 10.50 -6.59
CA THR A 169 -0.15 9.85 -6.93
C THR A 169 -1.28 10.65 -6.31
N ILE A 170 -2.22 11.10 -7.13
CA ILE A 170 -3.41 11.81 -6.68
C ILE A 170 -4.60 10.87 -6.85
N ASP A 171 -5.23 10.57 -5.73
CA ASP A 171 -6.39 9.70 -5.61
C ASP A 171 -7.63 10.50 -5.21
N VAL A 172 -8.65 10.40 -6.04
CA VAL A 172 -9.89 11.13 -5.92
C VAL A 172 -11.04 10.12 -5.86
N GLY A 173 -11.74 10.10 -4.74
CA GLY A 173 -13.03 9.43 -4.62
C GLY A 173 -14.10 10.28 -5.29
N LEU A 174 -14.68 9.80 -6.39
CA LEU A 174 -15.73 10.51 -7.12
C LEU A 174 -17.11 10.24 -6.52
N HIS A 175 -18.03 11.21 -6.61
CA HIS A 175 -19.39 10.98 -6.14
C HIS A 175 -20.16 10.06 -7.10
N GLY A 176 -20.58 8.89 -6.61
CA GLY A 176 -21.14 7.84 -7.47
C GLY A 176 -22.51 8.15 -8.08
N GLU A 177 -23.25 9.12 -7.53
CA GLU A 177 -24.54 9.55 -8.11
C GLU A 177 -24.34 10.51 -9.29
N ASP A 178 -23.26 11.29 -9.26
CA ASP A 178 -22.95 12.30 -10.26
C ASP A 178 -22.19 11.73 -11.47
N VAL A 179 -21.50 10.60 -11.32
CA VAL A 179 -20.64 10.04 -12.38
C VAL A 179 -21.33 8.86 -13.04
N ASP A 180 -21.42 8.89 -14.38
CA ASP A 180 -21.96 7.77 -15.14
C ASP A 180 -21.01 6.55 -15.08
N PRO A 181 -21.52 5.31 -15.20
CA PRO A 181 -20.69 4.12 -15.10
C PRO A 181 -19.82 3.94 -16.35
N PHE A 182 -18.54 4.32 -16.24
CA PHE A 182 -17.57 4.14 -17.31
C PHE A 182 -16.14 3.90 -16.82
N ILE A 183 -15.30 3.40 -17.72
CA ILE A 183 -13.86 3.21 -17.48
C ILE A 183 -13.08 3.95 -18.56
N LEU A 184 -12.16 4.82 -18.14
CA LEU A 184 -11.22 5.53 -19.00
C LEU A 184 -9.81 5.42 -18.38
N GLY A 185 -8.90 4.77 -19.09
CA GLY A 185 -7.48 4.71 -18.74
C GLY A 185 -6.63 5.37 -19.83
N ILE A 186 -5.77 6.30 -19.46
CA ILE A 186 -4.74 6.89 -20.32
C ILE A 186 -3.39 6.56 -19.68
N SER A 187 -2.45 5.99 -20.44
CA SER A 187 -1.16 5.61 -19.86
C SER A 187 -0.05 5.59 -20.89
N LYS A 188 1.20 5.70 -20.45
CA LYS A 188 2.34 5.45 -21.33
C LYS A 188 2.35 4.01 -21.81
N LYS A 189 2.69 3.81 -23.09
CA LYS A 189 2.76 2.48 -23.73
C LYS A 189 3.57 1.47 -22.91
N LEU A 190 4.72 1.89 -22.40
CA LEU A 190 5.62 1.05 -21.59
C LEU A 190 5.02 0.68 -20.22
N GLY A 191 4.17 1.55 -19.65
CA GLY A 191 3.58 1.38 -18.33
C GLY A 191 2.25 0.63 -18.33
N PHE A 192 1.65 0.36 -19.49
CA PHE A 192 0.30 -0.22 -19.57
C PHE A 192 0.19 -1.59 -18.89
N THR A 193 1.21 -2.44 -19.01
CA THR A 193 1.22 -3.78 -18.36
C THR A 193 1.31 -3.68 -16.83
N ALA A 194 1.99 -2.67 -16.30
CA ALA A 194 1.99 -2.41 -14.86
C ALA A 194 0.63 -1.86 -14.42
N LEU A 195 0.03 -1.00 -15.25
CA LEU A 195 -1.27 -0.42 -14.99
C LEU A 195 -2.39 -1.47 -14.95
N THR A 196 -2.39 -2.47 -15.84
CA THR A 196 -3.42 -3.54 -15.82
C THR A 196 -3.30 -4.47 -14.61
N LYS A 197 -2.12 -4.54 -13.97
CA LYS A 197 -1.99 -5.21 -12.66
C LYS A 197 -2.60 -4.39 -11.53
N LEU A 198 -2.51 -3.07 -11.62
CA LEU A 198 -3.15 -2.14 -10.68
C LEU A 198 -4.66 -2.06 -10.90
N PHE A 199 -5.12 -2.01 -12.14
CA PHE A 199 -6.53 -1.97 -12.48
C PHE A 199 -6.86 -3.12 -13.43
N PRO A 200 -7.12 -4.34 -12.91
CA PRO A 200 -7.49 -5.50 -13.73
C PRO A 200 -8.70 -5.25 -14.61
N GLU A 201 -9.61 -4.36 -14.20
CA GLU A 201 -10.78 -3.98 -14.97
C GLU A 201 -10.44 -3.34 -16.34
N LEU A 202 -9.27 -2.72 -16.48
CA LEU A 202 -8.84 -2.16 -17.77
C LEU A 202 -8.56 -3.26 -18.78
N LEU A 203 -8.13 -4.44 -18.33
CA LEU A 203 -7.90 -5.58 -19.21
C LEU A 203 -9.19 -6.39 -19.44
N GLU A 204 -10.03 -6.54 -18.41
CA GLU A 204 -11.26 -7.34 -18.47
C GLU A 204 -12.40 -6.65 -19.25
N HIS A 205 -12.48 -5.31 -19.18
CA HIS A 205 -13.68 -4.58 -19.62
C HIS A 205 -13.43 -3.44 -20.58
N ALA A 206 -12.23 -2.86 -20.59
CA ALA A 206 -11.88 -1.79 -21.52
C ALA A 206 -11.19 -2.32 -22.78
N LYS A 207 -11.35 -1.59 -23.89
CA LYS A 207 -10.66 -1.85 -25.16
C LYS A 207 -9.71 -0.70 -25.45
N GLN A 208 -8.55 -1.02 -26.04
CA GLN A 208 -7.64 0.00 -26.51
C GLN A 208 -8.22 0.68 -27.74
N VAL A 209 -8.29 2.01 -27.71
CA VAL A 209 -8.81 2.83 -28.80
C VAL A 209 -7.72 3.82 -29.21
N PRO A 210 -7.30 3.85 -30.48
CA PRO A 210 -6.42 4.91 -30.96
C PRO A 210 -7.20 6.22 -31.01
N VAL A 211 -6.71 7.24 -30.31
CA VAL A 211 -7.32 8.56 -30.19
C VAL A 211 -6.27 9.56 -30.68
N LYS A 212 -6.61 10.39 -31.68
CA LYS A 212 -5.66 11.33 -32.30
C LYS A 212 -5.33 12.51 -31.38
N GLU A 213 -6.19 12.73 -30.40
CA GLU A 213 -6.19 13.82 -29.45
C GLU A 213 -5.20 13.61 -28.27
N VAL A 214 -4.58 12.43 -28.17
CA VAL A 214 -3.61 12.08 -27.12
C VAL A 214 -2.24 11.85 -27.76
N PRO A 215 -1.13 12.21 -27.10
CA PRO A 215 0.22 11.93 -27.60
C PRO A 215 0.41 10.48 -28.03
N GLU A 216 1.14 10.28 -29.13
CA GLU A 216 1.44 8.94 -29.66
C GLU A 216 2.23 8.07 -28.67
N SER A 217 2.85 8.65 -27.64
CA SER A 217 3.55 7.92 -26.58
C SER A 217 2.61 7.20 -25.61
N MET A 218 1.30 7.49 -25.65
CA MET A 218 0.29 6.99 -24.73
C MET A 218 -0.75 6.10 -25.42
N TRP A 219 -1.39 5.26 -24.62
CA TRP A 219 -2.54 4.44 -24.98
C TRP A 219 -3.76 4.86 -24.18
N VAL A 220 -4.91 4.85 -24.87
CA VAL A 220 -6.22 5.06 -24.27
C VAL A 220 -6.96 3.73 -24.25
N ALA A 221 -7.38 3.30 -23.07
CA ALA A 221 -8.25 2.15 -22.86
C ALA A 221 -9.60 2.65 -22.36
N THR A 222 -10.69 2.31 -23.03
CA THR A 222 -12.04 2.73 -22.67
C THR A 222 -13.05 1.61 -22.87
N ASP A 223 -14.10 1.57 -22.07
CA ASP A 223 -15.22 0.64 -22.27
C ASP A 223 -16.27 1.15 -23.26
N CYS A 224 -16.32 2.47 -23.47
CA CYS A 224 -17.15 3.13 -24.47
C CYS A 224 -16.32 4.09 -25.34
N THR A 225 -16.48 3.98 -26.66
CA THR A 225 -15.72 4.77 -27.65
C THR A 225 -16.15 6.24 -27.73
N GLU A 226 -17.28 6.60 -27.12
CA GLU A 226 -17.78 7.98 -27.03
C GLU A 226 -17.00 8.79 -25.98
N ILE A 227 -16.54 8.14 -24.91
CA ILE A 227 -15.95 8.82 -23.74
C ILE A 227 -14.69 9.61 -24.08
N PRO A 228 -13.68 9.07 -24.80
CA PRO A 228 -12.46 9.83 -25.05
C PRO A 228 -12.73 11.15 -25.77
N LYS A 229 -13.71 11.19 -26.69
CA LYS A 229 -14.09 12.39 -27.43
C LYS A 229 -14.72 13.46 -26.52
N THR A 230 -15.56 13.04 -25.59
CA THR A 230 -16.24 13.95 -24.64
C THR A 230 -15.31 14.36 -23.50
N ALA A 231 -14.44 13.46 -23.05
CA ALA A 231 -13.51 13.67 -21.94
C ALA A 231 -12.32 14.54 -22.33
N LEU A 232 -11.76 14.35 -23.53
CA LEU A 232 -10.58 15.08 -23.98
C LEU A 232 -10.99 16.38 -24.66
N THR A 233 -11.42 17.36 -23.86
CA THR A 233 -11.59 18.73 -24.34
C THR A 233 -10.24 19.33 -24.77
N HIS A 234 -10.25 20.34 -25.66
CA HIS A 234 -9.02 20.99 -26.12
C HIS A 234 -8.12 21.50 -24.98
N SER A 235 -8.71 21.99 -23.89
CA SER A 235 -7.97 22.42 -22.70
C SER A 235 -7.26 21.27 -21.99
N LEU A 236 -7.92 20.11 -21.89
CA LEU A 236 -7.35 18.91 -21.27
C LEU A 236 -6.26 18.30 -22.15
N GLN A 237 -6.45 18.28 -23.47
CA GLN A 237 -5.43 17.84 -24.42
C GLN A 237 -4.15 18.68 -24.30
N ALA A 238 -4.28 20.01 -24.26
CA ALA A 238 -3.14 20.91 -24.09
C ALA A 238 -2.40 20.64 -22.76
N SER A 239 -3.15 20.45 -21.68
CA SER A 239 -2.59 20.14 -20.35
C SER A 239 -1.88 18.79 -20.31
N ILE A 240 -2.44 17.77 -20.97
CA ILE A 240 -1.84 16.43 -21.08
C ILE A 240 -0.54 16.48 -21.89
N ASN A 241 -0.52 17.24 -22.99
CA ASN A 241 0.66 17.41 -23.84
C ASN A 241 1.77 18.16 -23.08
N GLU A 242 1.43 19.21 -22.33
CA GLU A 242 2.40 19.94 -21.53
C GLU A 242 3.01 19.08 -20.41
N LEU A 243 2.20 18.22 -19.79
CA LEU A 243 2.61 17.35 -18.69
C LEU A 243 3.05 15.94 -19.14
N GLU A 244 3.19 15.69 -20.45
CA GLU A 244 3.43 14.36 -21.02
C GLU A 244 4.66 13.67 -20.42
N ASP A 245 5.75 14.42 -20.25
CA ASP A 245 7.01 13.93 -19.69
C ASP A 245 6.83 13.35 -18.29
N PHE A 246 6.03 14.03 -17.47
CA PHE A 246 5.81 13.69 -16.06
C PHE A 246 4.68 12.69 -15.86
N LEU A 247 3.66 12.71 -16.72
CA LEU A 247 2.49 11.86 -16.58
C LEU A 247 2.84 10.39 -16.83
N GLU A 248 2.46 9.51 -15.92
CA GLU A 248 2.62 8.05 -16.07
C GLU A 248 1.32 7.40 -16.52
N TYR A 249 0.23 7.71 -15.81
CA TYR A 249 -1.12 7.30 -16.17
C TYR A 249 -2.21 8.16 -15.50
N ILE A 250 -3.40 8.11 -16.09
CA ILE A 250 -4.68 8.64 -15.60
C ILE A 250 -5.66 7.48 -15.69
N VAL A 251 -6.39 7.18 -14.63
CA VAL A 251 -7.46 6.17 -14.63
C VAL A 251 -8.68 6.75 -13.96
N ILE A 252 -9.82 6.69 -14.65
CA ILE A 252 -11.16 6.93 -14.14
C ILE A 252 -11.90 5.60 -14.23
N THR A 253 -12.41 5.11 -13.12
CA THR A 253 -13.09 3.81 -13.06
C THR A 253 -14.25 3.88 -12.08
N ASP A 254 -15.38 3.29 -12.46
CA ASP A 254 -16.54 3.03 -11.58
C ASP A 254 -16.45 1.66 -10.89
N MET A 255 -15.40 0.89 -11.17
CA MET A 255 -15.25 -0.52 -10.83
C MET A 255 -14.02 -0.83 -9.98
N ASN A 256 -13.40 0.18 -9.36
CA ASN A 256 -12.14 -0.04 -8.65
C ASN A 256 -12.28 -1.17 -7.62
N ARG A 257 -11.47 -2.23 -7.81
CA ARG A 257 -11.38 -3.37 -6.89
C ARG A 257 -10.26 -3.20 -5.87
N GLN A 258 -9.32 -2.29 -6.13
CA GLN A 258 -8.17 -2.10 -5.26
C GLN A 258 -8.49 -1.24 -4.05
N LEU A 259 -7.91 -1.62 -2.91
CA LEU A 259 -7.93 -0.79 -1.73
C LEU A 259 -6.95 0.35 -1.91
N ILE A 260 -7.49 1.57 -1.89
CA ILE A 260 -6.69 2.77 -1.92
C ILE A 260 -6.65 3.34 -0.52
N VAL A 261 -5.44 3.53 -0.01
CA VAL A 261 -5.22 4.01 1.35
C VAL A 261 -5.84 5.41 1.49
N GLY A 262 -6.66 5.60 2.53
CA GLY A 262 -7.39 6.84 2.74
C GLY A 262 -8.78 6.89 2.10
N MET A 263 -9.17 5.88 1.31
CA MET A 263 -10.53 5.74 0.79
C MET A 263 -11.30 4.59 1.45
N PRO A 264 -12.63 4.75 1.66
CA PRO A 264 -13.47 3.65 2.13
C PRO A 264 -13.48 2.50 1.12
N LYS A 265 -13.54 1.26 1.61
CA LYS A 265 -13.67 0.07 0.74
C LYS A 265 -14.93 0.07 -0.14
N THR A 266 -15.92 0.89 0.22
CA THR A 266 -17.17 1.07 -0.52
C THR A 266 -17.04 2.00 -1.74
N GLN A 267 -15.94 2.77 -1.82
CA GLN A 267 -15.71 3.75 -2.87
C GLN A 267 -15.23 3.06 -4.16
N LYS A 268 -16.15 2.79 -5.07
CA LYS A 268 -15.83 2.15 -6.37
C LYS A 268 -15.49 3.15 -7.48
N HIS A 269 -16.08 4.35 -7.41
CA HIS A 269 -15.81 5.44 -8.34
C HIS A 269 -14.53 6.16 -7.93
N VAL A 270 -13.48 6.01 -8.72
CA VAL A 270 -12.14 6.55 -8.42
C VAL A 270 -11.55 7.18 -9.66
N LEU A 271 -10.94 8.36 -9.47
CA LEU A 271 -9.97 8.95 -10.38
C LEU A 271 -8.59 8.85 -9.73
N ARG A 272 -7.66 8.14 -10.37
CA ARG A 272 -6.25 8.06 -9.96
C ARG A 272 -5.37 8.64 -11.05
N ILE A 273 -4.48 9.55 -10.68
CA ILE A 273 -3.48 10.13 -11.59
C ILE A 273 -2.11 9.96 -10.95
N ARG A 274 -1.11 9.53 -11.73
CA ARG A 274 0.27 9.38 -11.25
C ARG A 274 1.22 10.22 -12.10
N PHE A 275 1.97 11.08 -11.42
CA PHE A 275 3.01 11.93 -11.98
C PHE A 275 4.38 11.57 -11.43
N LYS A 276 5.42 11.76 -12.23
CA LYS A 276 6.81 11.83 -11.77
C LYS A 276 7.10 13.24 -11.26
N LEU A 277 7.72 13.38 -10.10
CA LEU A 277 8.08 14.69 -9.53
C LEU A 277 9.16 15.41 -10.35
N SER A 278 10.08 14.64 -10.94
CA SER A 278 11.20 15.18 -11.72
C SER A 278 11.55 14.23 -12.84
N VAL A 279 11.82 14.79 -14.03
CA VAL A 279 12.32 14.08 -15.19
C VAL A 279 13.58 14.80 -15.67
N GLY A 280 14.74 14.16 -15.48
CA GLY A 280 16.04 14.80 -15.73
C GLY A 280 16.24 16.03 -14.83
N SER A 281 16.45 17.20 -15.42
CA SER A 281 16.60 18.48 -14.71
C SER A 281 15.27 19.20 -14.48
N LYS A 282 14.19 18.80 -15.18
CA LYS A 282 12.89 19.47 -15.09
C LYS A 282 12.11 18.93 -13.89
N LYS A 283 11.42 19.85 -13.18
CA LYS A 283 10.50 19.54 -12.09
C LYS A 283 9.07 19.70 -12.55
N LEU A 284 8.17 18.93 -11.93
CA LEU A 284 6.74 19.03 -12.15
C LEU A 284 6.22 20.39 -11.68
N ASP A 285 5.40 21.04 -12.51
CA ASP A 285 4.62 22.22 -12.13
C ASP A 285 3.37 21.76 -11.35
N VAL A 286 3.45 21.84 -10.02
CA VAL A 286 2.42 21.32 -9.11
C VAL A 286 1.07 22.02 -9.31
N PRO A 287 0.98 23.37 -9.41
CA PRO A 287 -0.27 24.05 -9.72
C PRO A 287 -0.95 23.55 -10.99
N LYS A 288 -0.21 23.38 -12.09
CA LYS A 288 -0.77 22.88 -13.36
C LYS A 288 -1.23 21.43 -13.25
N ALA A 289 -0.47 20.58 -12.56
CA ALA A 289 -0.88 19.20 -12.31
C ALA A 289 -2.19 19.12 -11.52
N LEU A 290 -2.35 19.97 -10.49
CA LEU A 290 -3.59 20.07 -9.72
C LEU A 290 -4.75 20.60 -10.56
N GLN A 291 -4.53 21.62 -11.39
CA GLN A 291 -5.54 22.14 -12.32
C GLN A 291 -6.03 21.07 -13.30
N LEU A 292 -5.12 20.24 -13.84
CA LEU A 292 -5.48 19.10 -14.67
C LEU A 292 -6.38 18.10 -13.91
N VAL A 293 -6.04 17.77 -12.66
CA VAL A 293 -6.87 16.89 -11.82
C VAL A 293 -8.26 17.49 -11.63
N PHE A 294 -8.36 18.77 -11.32
CA PHE A 294 -9.63 19.46 -11.11
C PHE A 294 -10.49 19.50 -12.36
N ALA A 295 -9.90 19.79 -13.52
CA ALA A 295 -10.59 19.76 -14.80
C ALA A 295 -11.12 18.36 -15.14
N LEU A 296 -10.39 17.29 -14.76
CA LEU A 296 -10.86 15.91 -14.92
C LEU A 296 -12.00 15.56 -13.95
N VAL A 297 -11.96 16.04 -12.70
CA VAL A 297 -13.05 15.85 -11.73
C VAL A 297 -14.32 16.56 -12.18
N ASP A 298 -14.21 17.83 -12.56
CA ASP A 298 -15.35 18.63 -13.04
C ASP A 298 -15.88 18.04 -14.35
N GLY A 299 -14.98 17.58 -15.22
CA GLY A 299 -15.33 16.87 -16.44
C GLY A 299 -16.11 15.58 -16.18
N ALA A 300 -15.63 14.73 -15.27
CA ALA A 300 -16.29 13.47 -14.91
C ALA A 300 -17.69 13.68 -14.33
N GLY A 301 -17.89 14.73 -13.53
CA GLY A 301 -19.19 15.05 -12.92
C GLY A 301 -20.18 15.72 -13.88
N ALA A 302 -19.71 16.62 -14.74
CA ALA A 302 -20.58 17.49 -15.54
C ALA A 302 -20.60 17.19 -17.05
N THR A 303 -19.43 17.04 -17.68
CA THR A 303 -19.34 17.00 -19.15
C THR A 303 -19.31 15.58 -19.72
N ILE A 304 -18.67 14.64 -19.03
CA ILE A 304 -18.52 13.25 -19.46
C ILE A 304 -19.77 12.47 -19.08
N LYS A 305 -20.86 12.76 -19.79
CA LYS A 305 -22.11 12.00 -19.68
C LYS A 305 -22.23 11.03 -20.84
N LEU A 306 -22.65 9.81 -20.51
CA LEU A 306 -22.93 8.80 -21.51
C LEU A 306 -24.27 9.09 -22.19
N SER A 307 -24.38 8.72 -23.47
CA SER A 307 -25.68 8.68 -24.14
C SER A 307 -26.64 7.75 -23.38
N PRO A 308 -27.97 7.99 -23.38
CA PRO A 308 -28.92 7.16 -22.62
C PRO A 308 -28.82 5.66 -22.95
N ASN A 309 -28.56 5.34 -24.22
CA ASN A 309 -28.36 3.97 -24.69
C ASN A 309 -27.05 3.37 -24.15
N ALA A 310 -25.94 4.11 -24.22
CA ALA A 310 -24.65 3.67 -23.68
C ALA A 310 -24.72 3.49 -22.16
N LYS A 311 -25.38 4.41 -21.46
CA LYS A 311 -25.62 4.34 -20.01
C LYS A 311 -26.41 3.09 -19.64
N HIS A 312 -27.54 2.83 -20.30
CA HIS A 312 -28.33 1.62 -20.04
C HIS A 312 -27.53 0.33 -20.28
N SER A 313 -26.77 0.27 -21.38
CA SER A 313 -25.90 -0.85 -21.71
C SER A 313 -24.79 -1.07 -20.67
N ALA A 314 -24.14 0.02 -20.24
CA ALA A 314 -23.11 0.01 -19.21
C ALA A 314 -23.68 -0.47 -17.87
N THR A 315 -24.80 0.09 -17.40
CA THR A 315 -25.46 -0.34 -16.17
C THR A 315 -25.85 -1.82 -16.21
N LYS A 316 -26.40 -2.31 -17.34
CA LYS A 316 -26.72 -3.73 -17.52
C LYS A 316 -25.47 -4.61 -17.44
N ARG A 317 -24.35 -4.17 -18.01
CA ARG A 317 -23.05 -4.87 -17.92
C ARG A 317 -22.54 -4.90 -16.48
N ARG A 318 -22.59 -3.78 -15.76
CA ARG A 318 -22.18 -3.68 -14.34
C ARG A 318 -23.03 -4.56 -13.44
N LEU A 319 -24.33 -4.64 -13.68
CA LEU A 319 -25.23 -5.53 -12.93
C LEU A 319 -24.84 -7.00 -13.10
N LYS A 320 -24.56 -7.43 -14.34
CA LYS A 320 -24.09 -8.80 -14.61
C LYS A 320 -22.76 -9.10 -13.92
N ILE A 321 -21.82 -8.15 -13.93
CA ILE A 321 -20.53 -8.32 -13.26
C ILE A 321 -20.72 -8.41 -11.75
N LYS A 322 -21.60 -7.58 -11.17
CA LYS A 322 -21.92 -7.64 -9.74
C LYS A 322 -22.52 -8.99 -9.36
N GLN A 323 -23.47 -9.50 -10.14
CA GLN A 323 -24.08 -10.82 -9.92
C GLN A 323 -23.05 -11.96 -10.04
N ALA A 324 -22.15 -11.90 -11.02
CA ALA A 324 -21.09 -12.89 -11.16
C ALA A 324 -20.10 -12.86 -9.99
N ALA A 325 -19.77 -11.66 -9.48
CA ALA A 325 -18.91 -11.50 -8.32
C ALA A 325 -19.57 -12.02 -7.03
N GLU A 326 -20.86 -11.75 -6.83
CA GLU A 326 -21.64 -12.26 -5.70
C GLU A 326 -21.76 -13.79 -5.74
N ALA A 327 -22.03 -14.37 -6.92
CA ALA A 327 -22.07 -15.83 -7.10
C ALA A 327 -20.71 -16.50 -6.84
N LEU A 328 -19.61 -15.84 -7.22
CA LEU A 328 -18.27 -16.33 -6.92
C LEU A 328 -17.96 -16.24 -5.42
N ALA A 329 -18.42 -15.18 -4.75
CA ALA A 329 -18.25 -15.02 -3.32
C ALA A 329 -19.02 -16.09 -2.54
N SER A 330 -20.29 -16.32 -2.88
CA SER A 330 -21.10 -17.37 -2.25
C SER A 330 -20.52 -18.76 -2.48
N ALA A 331 -20.05 -19.06 -3.70
CA ALA A 331 -19.41 -20.35 -3.98
C ALA A 331 -18.14 -20.59 -3.16
N LYS A 332 -17.33 -19.55 -2.92
CA LYS A 332 -16.14 -19.62 -2.06
C LYS A 332 -16.51 -19.83 -0.60
N GLU A 333 -17.54 -19.13 -0.12
CA GLU A 333 -18.04 -19.30 1.24
C GLU A 333 -18.57 -20.72 1.46
N ASP A 334 -19.31 -21.27 0.50
CA ASP A 334 -19.80 -22.65 0.52
C ASP A 334 -18.65 -23.67 0.52
N GLU A 335 -17.61 -23.45 -0.30
CA GLU A 335 -16.43 -24.34 -0.32
C GLU A 335 -15.68 -24.30 1.02
N ILE A 336 -15.51 -23.11 1.62
CA ILE A 336 -14.88 -22.95 2.92
C ILE A 336 -15.72 -23.64 4.00
N ALA A 337 -17.04 -23.49 3.97
CA ALA A 337 -17.94 -24.13 4.92
C ALA A 337 -17.90 -25.67 4.80
N ARG A 338 -17.88 -26.20 3.56
CA ARG A 338 -17.72 -27.65 3.31
C ARG A 338 -16.38 -28.17 3.82
N ARG A 339 -15.27 -27.49 3.52
CA ARG A 339 -13.93 -27.87 4.00
C ARG A 339 -13.86 -27.86 5.53
N GLN A 340 -14.51 -26.89 6.18
CA GLN A 340 -14.61 -26.86 7.65
C GLN A 340 -15.47 -28.01 8.19
N ALA A 341 -16.59 -28.35 7.54
CA ALA A 341 -17.44 -29.46 7.93
C ALA A 341 -16.70 -30.81 7.81
N GLU A 342 -15.99 -31.06 6.71
CA GLU A 342 -15.18 -32.26 6.53
C GLU A 342 -14.05 -32.38 7.56
N LEU A 343 -13.37 -31.27 7.87
CA LEU A 343 -12.34 -31.25 8.91
C LEU A 343 -12.92 -31.59 10.28
N ASN A 344 -14.12 -31.08 10.60
CA ASN A 344 -14.81 -31.39 11.85
C ASN A 344 -15.27 -32.85 11.90
N GLU A 345 -15.74 -33.41 10.79
CA GLU A 345 -16.11 -34.81 10.71
C GLU A 345 -14.89 -35.74 10.88
N LYS A 346 -13.75 -35.41 10.27
CA LYS A 346 -12.49 -36.15 10.47
C LYS A 346 -12.03 -36.11 11.92
N LYS A 347 -12.04 -34.93 12.55
CA LYS A 347 -11.75 -34.78 13.98
C LYS A 347 -12.70 -35.59 14.86
N HIS A 348 -13.99 -35.64 14.49
CA HIS A 348 -14.97 -36.44 15.23
C HIS A 348 -14.70 -37.94 15.08
N LYS A 349 -14.33 -38.40 13.87
CA LYS A 349 -13.96 -39.81 13.63
C LYS A 349 -12.68 -40.19 14.38
N GLU A 350 -11.64 -39.36 14.32
CA GLU A 350 -10.41 -39.52 15.10
C GLU A 350 -10.72 -39.57 16.60
N TYR A 351 -11.52 -38.64 17.11
CA TYR A 351 -11.95 -38.62 18.50
C TYR A 351 -12.68 -39.92 18.90
N SER A 352 -13.60 -40.39 18.06
CA SER A 352 -14.35 -41.63 18.31
C SER A 352 -13.50 -42.90 18.24
N SER A 353 -12.35 -42.87 17.54
CA SER A 353 -11.44 -44.02 17.41
C SER A 353 -10.42 -44.17 18.56
N LEU A 354 -10.31 -43.17 19.43
CA LEU A 354 -9.39 -43.17 20.57
C LEU A 354 -9.94 -44.00 21.74
N SER A 355 -9.04 -44.48 22.61
CA SER A 355 -9.42 -45.21 23.82
C SER A 355 -10.17 -44.30 24.81
N TYR A 356 -11.00 -44.89 25.67
CA TYR A 356 -11.84 -44.17 26.65
C TYR A 356 -11.03 -43.24 27.58
N GLU A 357 -9.83 -43.66 28.01
CA GLU A 357 -8.95 -42.83 28.83
C GLU A 357 -8.37 -41.62 28.09
N GLU A 358 -8.11 -41.75 26.78
CA GLU A 358 -7.61 -40.67 25.94
C GLU A 358 -8.71 -39.65 25.62
N GLN A 359 -9.95 -40.11 25.41
CA GLN A 359 -11.13 -39.26 25.26
C GLN A 359 -11.34 -38.39 26.50
N GLN A 360 -11.31 -38.97 27.71
CA GLN A 360 -11.43 -38.19 28.96
C GLN A 360 -10.33 -37.13 29.13
N LYS A 361 -9.08 -37.45 28.75
CA LYS A 361 -7.96 -36.49 28.77
C LYS A 361 -8.19 -35.34 27.79
N ILE A 362 -8.71 -35.62 26.60
CA ILE A 362 -9.03 -34.60 25.58
C ILE A 362 -10.19 -33.71 26.04
N ASP A 363 -11.26 -34.30 26.59
CA ASP A 363 -12.41 -33.53 27.11
C ASP A 363 -12.02 -32.65 28.30
N ALA A 364 -11.27 -33.16 29.26
CA ALA A 364 -10.75 -32.37 30.38
C ALA A 364 -9.81 -31.24 29.89
N LYS A 365 -9.01 -31.49 28.85
CA LYS A 365 -8.15 -30.45 28.23
C LYS A 365 -8.98 -29.41 27.47
N ASN A 366 -10.04 -29.82 26.78
CA ASN A 366 -10.96 -28.94 26.06
C ASN A 366 -11.79 -28.08 27.03
N GLU A 367 -12.26 -28.63 28.14
CA GLU A 367 -12.98 -27.90 29.18
C GLU A 367 -12.08 -26.87 29.88
N LYS A 368 -10.84 -27.24 30.21
CA LYS A 368 -9.83 -26.29 30.73
C LYS A 368 -9.51 -25.18 29.72
N ARG A 369 -9.48 -25.48 28.41
CA ARG A 369 -9.31 -24.46 27.35
C ARG A 369 -10.55 -23.58 27.21
N ALA A 370 -11.76 -24.13 27.29
CA ALA A 370 -13.02 -23.40 27.18
C ALA A 370 -13.23 -22.44 28.36
N THR A 371 -12.94 -22.89 29.58
CA THR A 371 -12.97 -22.06 30.80
C THR A 371 -11.95 -20.93 30.74
N ARG A 372 -10.70 -21.19 30.31
CA ARG A 372 -9.69 -20.15 30.05
C ARG A 372 -10.12 -19.13 28.99
N LYS A 373 -10.70 -19.58 27.87
CA LYS A 373 -11.23 -18.69 26.82
C LYS A 373 -12.39 -17.82 27.33
N ARG A 374 -13.32 -18.39 28.11
CA ARG A 374 -14.42 -17.64 28.74
C ARG A 374 -13.90 -16.60 29.74
N PHE A 375 -12.91 -16.97 30.55
CA PHE A 375 -12.27 -16.06 31.50
C PHE A 375 -11.56 -14.90 30.80
N ASN A 376 -10.72 -15.17 29.78
CA ASN A 376 -10.04 -14.12 29.00
C ASN A 376 -11.01 -13.20 28.27
N ARG A 377 -12.12 -13.73 27.73
CA ARG A 377 -13.15 -12.91 27.05
C ARG A 377 -13.94 -12.03 28.02
N LYS A 378 -14.09 -12.45 29.29
CA LYS A 378 -14.70 -11.62 30.35
C LYS A 378 -13.72 -10.53 30.81
N ALA A 379 -12.44 -10.89 31.02
CA ALA A 379 -11.39 -9.93 31.37
C ALA A 379 -11.18 -8.86 30.30
N SER A 380 -11.24 -9.20 29.01
CA SER A 380 -11.13 -8.22 27.92
C SER A 380 -12.35 -7.29 27.84
N ARG A 381 -13.56 -7.78 28.14
CA ARG A 381 -14.78 -6.96 28.24
C ARG A 381 -14.76 -6.00 29.42
N ASP A 382 -14.27 -6.45 30.58
CA ASP A 382 -14.18 -5.61 31.78
C ASP A 382 -13.03 -4.59 31.68
N GLY A 383 -11.94 -4.92 30.98
CA GLY A 383 -10.88 -3.97 30.64
C GLY A 383 -11.29 -2.89 29.63
N ALA A 384 -12.17 -3.22 28.69
CA ALA A 384 -12.74 -2.26 27.73
C ALA A 384 -13.86 -1.37 28.33
N ARG A 385 -14.38 -1.70 29.52
CA ARG A 385 -15.35 -0.88 30.27
C ARG A 385 -14.69 0.06 31.30
N ARG A 386 -13.40 -0.10 31.57
CA ARG A 386 -12.61 0.70 32.54
C ARG A 386 -11.64 1.68 31.86
N LYS A 387 -11.65 1.76 30.53
CA LYS A 387 -11.10 2.86 29.73
C LYS A 387 -12.27 3.58 29.09
#